data_AF-A0A3C2A407-F1
#
_entry.id   AF-A0A3C2A407-F1
#
_cell.length_a   1.000
_cell.length_b   1.000
_cell.length_c   1.000
_cell.angle_alpha   90.00
_cell.angle_beta   90.00
_cell.angle_gamma   90.00
#
_symmetry.space_group_name_H-M   'P 1'
#
loop_
_entity.id
_entity.type
_entity.pdbx_description
1 polymer ?
#
loop_
_entity_poly.entity_id
_entity_poly.type
_entity_poly.pdbx_seq_one_letter_code
_entity_poly.pdbx_strand_id
1 'polypeptide(L)'
;ESLPDRARAYLDMNCAHCHNPFAWSESAEQRLDLRFETSLRDSKILYNTDEISRLMEEGEMPYLGTTVVDQEGLSMILEYLESLPFPSRGR
;
A
#
# COMPACT_ATOMS: atom_id res chain seq x y z
N GLU A 1 -3.63 -16.77 -9.50
CA GLU A 1 -3.39 -15.55 -8.70
C GLU A 1 -4.71 -14.91 -8.29
N SER A 2 -4.88 -14.62 -6.99
CA SER A 2 -6.06 -13.91 -6.46
C SER A 2 -5.88 -12.39 -6.49
N LEU A 3 -6.96 -11.63 -6.26
CA LEU A 3 -6.89 -10.16 -6.12
C LEU A 3 -5.90 -9.74 -5.00
N PRO A 4 -5.95 -10.31 -3.78
CA PRO A 4 -4.93 -10.04 -2.76
C PRO A 4 -3.50 -10.31 -3.22
N ASP A 5 -3.23 -11.43 -3.89
CA ASP A 5 -1.87 -11.76 -4.35
C ASP A 5 -1.34 -10.70 -5.33
N ARG A 6 -2.16 -10.31 -6.31
CA ARG A 6 -1.79 -9.28 -7.30
C ARG A 6 -1.57 -7.91 -6.66
N ALA A 7 -2.47 -7.49 -5.79
CA ALA A 7 -2.38 -6.20 -5.09
C ALA A 7 -1.14 -6.15 -4.19
N ARG A 8 -0.88 -7.22 -3.46
CA ARG A 8 0.29 -7.34 -2.57
C ARG A 8 1.60 -7.35 -3.34
N ALA A 9 1.66 -8.03 -4.49
CA ALA A 9 2.83 -8.02 -5.36
C ALA A 9 3.08 -6.61 -5.94
N TYR A 10 2.03 -5.89 -6.31
CA TYR A 10 2.13 -4.51 -6.77
C TYR A 10 2.69 -3.58 -5.69
N LEU A 11 2.18 -3.66 -4.46
CA LEU A 11 2.69 -2.88 -3.33
C LEU A 11 4.14 -3.21 -3.01
N ASP A 12 4.55 -4.49 -3.13
CA ASP A 12 5.93 -4.90 -2.93
C ASP A 12 6.87 -4.26 -3.96
N MET A 13 6.56 -4.40 -5.25
CA MET A 13 7.38 -3.87 -6.33
C MET A 13 7.51 -2.34 -6.33
N ASN A 14 6.45 -1.63 -5.94
CA ASN A 14 6.37 -0.17 -6.09
C ASN A 14 6.58 0.60 -4.77
N CYS A 15 6.37 -0.03 -3.62
CA CYS A 15 6.29 0.68 -2.34
C CYS A 15 7.15 0.07 -1.23
N ALA A 16 7.42 -1.24 -1.24
CA ALA A 16 8.16 -1.90 -0.15
C ALA A 16 9.60 -1.40 -0.01
N HIS A 17 10.19 -0.76 -1.02
CA HIS A 17 11.50 -0.13 -0.89
C HIS A 17 11.55 0.89 0.27
N CYS A 18 10.49 1.71 0.40
CA CYS A 18 10.37 2.71 1.46
C CYS A 18 9.57 2.18 2.66
N HIS A 19 8.53 1.37 2.42
CA HIS A 19 7.67 0.82 3.46
C HIS A 19 8.11 -0.58 3.87
N ASN A 20 9.25 -0.65 4.55
CA ASN A 20 9.75 -1.87 5.18
C ASN A 20 10.55 -1.54 6.45
N PRO A 21 10.72 -2.47 7.41
CA PRO A 21 11.37 -2.20 8.69
C PRO A 21 12.87 -1.91 8.60
N PHE A 22 13.49 -2.14 7.44
CA PHE A 22 14.91 -1.89 7.17
C PHE A 22 15.12 -0.69 6.23
N ALA A 23 14.06 0.08 5.93
CA ALA A 23 14.19 1.32 5.18
C ALA A 23 14.99 2.38 5.97
N TRP A 24 15.33 3.47 5.29
CA TRP A 24 16.01 4.61 5.91
C TRP A 24 15.12 5.21 7.01
N SER A 25 15.73 5.85 8.02
CA SER A 25 15.05 6.23 9.27
C SER A 25 13.72 6.95 9.07
N GLU A 26 13.65 7.90 8.13
CA GLU A 26 12.43 8.69 7.86
C GLU A 26 11.30 7.86 7.21
N SER A 27 11.64 6.91 6.33
CA SER A 27 10.65 6.04 5.68
C SER A 27 10.19 4.91 6.61
N ALA A 28 11.09 4.38 7.44
CA ALA A 28 10.77 3.36 8.43
C ALA A 28 9.78 3.86 9.51
N GLU A 29 9.72 5.17 9.76
CA GLU A 29 8.77 5.81 10.68
C GLU A 29 7.31 5.81 10.19
N GLN A 30 7.07 5.53 8.90
CA GLN A 30 5.72 5.50 8.31
C GLN A 30 4.91 4.25 8.72
N ARG A 31 5.53 3.29 9.43
CA ARG A 31 4.88 2.13 10.09
C ARG A 31 4.08 1.18 9.18
N LEU A 32 4.21 1.28 7.86
CA LEU A 32 3.74 0.27 6.90
C LEU A 32 4.88 -0.68 6.53
N ASP A 33 4.57 -1.97 6.41
CA ASP A 33 5.47 -2.99 5.89
C ASP A 33 4.81 -3.68 4.69
N LEU A 34 5.11 -3.18 3.51
CA LEU A 34 4.44 -3.54 2.25
C LEU A 34 5.14 -4.68 1.50
N ARG A 35 6.11 -5.35 2.12
CA ARG A 35 6.76 -6.51 1.52
C ARG A 35 5.75 -7.63 1.29
N PHE A 36 5.89 -8.35 0.17
CA PHE A 36 4.95 -9.41 -0.20
C PHE A 36 4.82 -10.49 0.87
N GLU A 37 5.93 -10.83 1.53
CA GLU A 37 6.02 -11.86 2.58
C GLU A 37 5.42 -11.41 3.93
N THR A 38 5.19 -10.12 4.15
CA THR A 38 4.69 -9.61 5.44
C THR A 38 3.20 -9.86 5.58
N SER A 39 2.74 -10.63 6.56
CA SER A 39 1.31 -10.96 6.74
C SER A 39 0.40 -9.72 6.72
N LEU A 40 -0.86 -9.84 6.28
CA LEU A 40 -1.83 -8.72 6.28
C LEU A 40 -2.02 -8.08 7.66
N ARG A 41 -1.91 -8.89 8.72
CA ARG A 41 -2.01 -8.43 10.11
C ARG A 41 -0.81 -7.56 10.52
N ASP A 42 0.37 -7.89 10.00
CA ASP A 42 1.62 -7.25 10.40
C ASP A 42 1.98 -6.07 9.48
N SER A 43 1.53 -6.08 8.22
CA SER A 43 1.81 -5.05 7.21
C SER A 43 1.24 -3.67 7.53
N LYS A 44 0.30 -3.63 8.48
CA LYS A 44 -0.50 -2.47 8.87
C LYS A 44 -1.42 -1.90 7.77
N ILE A 45 -1.58 -2.60 6.65
CA ILE A 45 -2.53 -2.22 5.58
C ILE A 45 -3.94 -2.06 6.13
N LEU A 46 -4.41 -3.02 6.94
CA LEU A 46 -5.76 -2.99 7.55
C LEU A 46 -6.04 -1.74 8.40
N TYR A 47 -5.00 -1.13 8.98
CA TYR A 47 -5.15 0.03 9.86
C TYR A 47 -5.02 1.36 9.11
N ASN A 48 -4.60 1.33 7.85
CA ASN A 48 -4.28 2.52 7.07
C ASN A 48 -4.96 2.49 5.68
N THR A 49 -6.06 1.74 5.51
CA THR A 49 -6.68 1.59 4.18
C THR A 49 -7.12 2.95 3.62
N ASP A 50 -7.69 3.83 4.45
CA ASP A 50 -8.12 5.16 4.01
C ASP A 50 -6.94 6.04 3.57
N GLU A 51 -5.85 6.02 4.34
CA GLU A 51 -4.67 6.81 4.05
C GLU A 51 -3.95 6.31 2.79
N ILE A 52 -3.83 4.98 2.63
CA ILE A 52 -3.25 4.38 1.42
C ILE A 52 -4.08 4.75 0.19
N SER A 53 -5.41 4.59 0.24
CA SER A 53 -6.29 4.96 -0.87
C SER A 53 -6.10 6.43 -1.25
N ARG A 54 -6.21 7.34 -0.26
CA ARG A 54 -6.11 8.79 -0.49
C ARG A 54 -4.78 9.19 -1.10
N LEU A 55 -3.66 8.73 -0.54
CA LEU A 55 -2.32 9.09 -1.03
C LEU A 55 -2.03 8.55 -2.43
N MET A 56 -2.56 7.37 -2.76
CA MET A 56 -2.45 6.83 -4.12
C MET A 56 -3.34 7.57 -5.12
N GLU A 57 -4.55 7.99 -4.73
CA GLU A 57 -5.44 8.81 -5.55
C GLU A 57 -4.87 10.22 -5.81
N GLU A 58 -4.24 10.82 -4.80
CA GLU A 58 -3.57 12.13 -4.90
C GLU A 58 -2.23 12.05 -5.68
N GLY A 59 -1.74 10.83 -5.95
CA GLY A 59 -0.46 10.61 -6.62
C GLY A 59 0.76 10.94 -5.76
N GLU A 60 0.58 11.07 -4.44
CA GLU A 60 1.68 11.23 -3.47
C GLU A 60 2.41 9.91 -3.21
N MET A 61 1.75 8.78 -3.52
CA MET A 61 2.33 7.45 -3.47
C MET A 61 2.29 6.76 -4.84
N PRO A 62 3.44 6.25 -5.34
CA PRO A 62 4.77 6.30 -4.73
C PRO A 62 5.49 7.67 -4.90
N TYR A 63 6.12 8.15 -3.82
CA TYR A 63 6.83 9.45 -3.78
C TYR A 63 8.03 9.53 -4.74
N LEU A 64 8.61 8.38 -5.10
CA LEU A 64 9.80 8.31 -5.93
C LEU A 64 9.43 7.93 -7.37
N GLY A 65 9.47 8.92 -8.26
CA GLY A 65 9.75 8.70 -9.68
C GLY A 65 8.55 8.48 -10.60
N THR A 66 7.32 8.67 -10.16
CA THR A 66 6.17 8.62 -11.07
C THR A 66 5.49 9.98 -11.18
N THR A 67 5.75 10.72 -12.27
CA THR A 67 4.92 11.88 -12.66
C THR A 67 3.56 11.46 -13.23
N VAL A 68 3.28 10.15 -13.26
CA VAL A 68 2.08 9.55 -13.84
C VAL A 68 1.54 8.54 -12.84
N VAL A 69 0.28 8.72 -12.45
CA VAL A 69 -0.46 7.72 -11.67
C VAL A 69 -0.73 6.51 -12.57
N ASP A 70 -0.24 5.34 -12.16
CA ASP A 70 -0.62 4.06 -12.77
C ASP A 70 -2.10 3.78 -12.43
N GLN A 71 -2.98 4.03 -13.40
CA GLN A 71 -4.42 3.88 -13.24
C GLN A 71 -4.84 2.42 -13.02
N GLU A 72 -4.14 1.47 -13.64
CA GLU A 72 -4.44 0.04 -13.46
C GLU A 72 -4.02 -0.41 -12.06
N GLY A 73 -2.82 0.01 -11.62
CA GLY A 73 -2.34 -0.18 -10.26
C GLY A 73 -3.28 0.42 -9.22
N LEU A 74 -3.68 1.69 -9.40
CA LEU A 74 -4.60 2.39 -8.51
C LEU A 74 -5.93 1.66 -8.40
N SER A 75 -6.58 1.35 -9.52
CA SER A 75 -7.87 0.65 -9.52
C SER A 75 -7.80 -0.70 -8.79
N MET A 76 -6.72 -1.46 -9.00
CA MET A 76 -6.54 -2.75 -8.35
C MET A 76 -6.32 -2.61 -6.84
N ILE A 77 -5.56 -1.60 -6.40
CA ILE A 77 -5.37 -1.37 -4.97
C ILE A 77 -6.65 -0.91 -4.30
N LEU A 78 -7.44 -0.02 -4.92
CA LEU A 78 -8.73 0.39 -4.39
C LEU A 78 -9.68 -0.81 -4.22
N GLU A 79 -9.80 -1.66 -5.25
CA GLU A 79 -10.62 -2.88 -5.18
C GLU A 79 -10.14 -3.83 -4.06
N TYR A 80 -8.82 -3.99 -3.92
CA TYR A 80 -8.24 -4.80 -2.86
C TYR A 80 -8.56 -4.24 -1.47
N LEU A 81 -8.37 -2.94 -1.23
CA LEU A 81 -8.61 -2.30 0.06
C LEU A 81 -10.09 -2.36 0.47
N GLU A 82 -11.02 -2.19 -0.48
CA GLU A 82 -12.46 -2.35 -0.26
C GLU A 82 -12.85 -3.79 0.09
N SER A 83 -12.13 -4.79 -0.43
CA SER A 83 -12.40 -6.21 -0.17
C SER A 83 -11.98 -6.69 1.23
N LEU A 84 -11.20 -5.88 1.97
CA LEU A 84 -10.67 -6.27 3.26
C LEU A 84 -11.77 -6.36 4.34
N PRO A 85 -11.65 -7.29 5.31
CA PRO A 85 -12.72 -7.58 6.28
C PRO A 85 -13.01 -6.42 7.24
N PHE A 86 -12.07 -5.48 7.38
CA PHE A 86 -12.18 -4.28 8.19
C PHE A 86 -11.41 -3.16 7.50
N PRO A 87 -11.91 -2.58 6.39
CA PRO A 87 -11.34 -1.34 5.91
C PRO A 87 -11.47 -0.36 7.08
N SER A 88 -10.40 0.35 7.44
CA SER A 88 -10.55 1.46 8.37
C SER A 88 -11.68 2.30 7.80
N ARG A 89 -12.83 2.38 8.49
CA ARG A 89 -13.83 3.38 8.15
C ARG A 89 -13.49 4.56 9.02
N GLY A 90 -12.66 5.46 8.49
CA GLY A 90 -12.49 6.78 9.04
C GLY A 90 -13.86 7.37 9.39
N ARG A 91 -13.99 7.84 10.62
CA ARG A 91 -15.06 8.75 11.02
C ARG A 91 -14.73 10.15 10.52
#